data_AF-A0A432RTY9-F1
#
_entry.id   AF-A0A432RTY9-F1
#
_cell.length_a   1.000
_cell.length_b   1.000
_cell.length_c   1.000
_cell.angle_alpha   90.00
_cell.angle_beta   90.00
_cell.angle_gamma   90.00
#
_symmetry.space_group_name_H-M   'P 1'
#
loop_
_entity.id
_entity.type
_entity.pdbx_description
1 polymer ?
#
loop_
_entity_poly.entity_id
_entity_poly.type
_entity_poly.pdbx_seq_one_letter_code
_entity_poly.pdbx_strand_id
1 'polypeptide(L)'
;MKLVKLIAAGAIIAGLSVTSAMADYNKGYKYFNRYVKNKTGLKSIALIDKLHIKTAAQLDKMLDNKAAGLIAALKKAGDEKSAEGIAKIAKSKKKLKDLRDFLLGIMNGKRPAGCS
;
A
#
# COMPACT_ATOMS: atom_id res chain seq x y z
N MET A 1 0.86 -27.17 41.60
CA MET A 1 0.34 -26.29 40.52
C MET A 1 1.24 -25.08 40.34
N LYS A 2 2.30 -25.10 39.49
CA LYS A 2 3.12 -23.89 39.23
C LYS A 2 4.15 -24.01 38.07
N LEU A 3 3.86 -24.78 37.01
CA LEU A 3 4.81 -24.91 35.88
C LEU A 3 4.20 -24.85 34.48
N VAL A 4 2.98 -24.29 34.33
CA VAL A 4 2.29 -24.18 33.02
C VAL A 4 2.07 -22.73 32.58
N LYS A 5 2.53 -21.73 33.35
CA LYS A 5 2.22 -20.31 33.09
C LYS A 5 3.27 -19.53 32.29
N LEU A 6 4.38 -20.15 31.86
CA LEU A 6 5.51 -19.43 31.24
C LEU A 6 5.72 -19.64 29.74
N ILE A 7 4.93 -20.48 29.06
CA ILE A 7 5.12 -20.75 27.61
C ILE A 7 4.22 -19.89 26.71
N ALA A 8 3.29 -19.10 27.27
CA ALA A 8 2.37 -18.28 26.46
C ALA A 8 2.97 -16.93 25.98
N ALA A 9 4.12 -16.50 26.50
CA ALA A 9 4.71 -15.20 26.15
C ALA A 9 5.74 -15.26 24.99
N GLY A 10 6.21 -16.46 24.63
CA GLY A 10 7.25 -16.64 23.60
C GLY A 10 6.73 -16.74 22.15
N ALA A 11 5.44 -17.02 21.95
CA ALA A 11 4.88 -17.24 20.61
C ALA A 11 4.24 -15.98 19.97
N ILE A 12 4.14 -14.88 20.70
CA ILE A 12 3.35 -13.70 20.25
C ILE A 12 4.16 -12.77 19.33
N ILE A 13 5.50 -12.79 19.39
CA ILE A 13 6.32 -11.81 18.66
C ILE A 13 6.29 -12.05 17.13
N ALA A 14 6.18 -13.30 16.69
CA ALA A 14 6.06 -13.62 15.26
C ALA A 14 4.65 -13.38 14.69
N GLY A 15 3.59 -13.40 15.53
CA GLY A 15 2.21 -13.14 15.11
C GLY A 15 1.83 -11.65 15.05
N LEU A 16 2.48 -10.80 15.86
CA LEU A 16 2.22 -9.36 15.89
C LEU A 16 2.74 -8.61 14.64
N SER A 17 3.83 -9.10 14.04
CA SER A 17 4.37 -8.52 12.79
C SER A 17 3.46 -8.79 11.59
N VAL A 18 2.80 -9.96 11.54
CA VAL A 18 1.86 -10.31 10.47
C VAL A 18 0.56 -9.50 10.58
N THR A 19 0.05 -9.28 11.79
CA THR A 19 -1.19 -8.50 12.01
C THR A 19 -1.00 -7.02 11.72
N SER A 20 0.15 -6.43 12.08
CA SER A 20 0.48 -5.04 11.75
C SER A 20 0.66 -4.82 10.25
N ALA A 21 1.39 -5.71 9.56
CA ALA A 21 1.54 -5.64 8.11
C ALA A 21 0.21 -5.84 7.35
N MET A 22 -0.71 -6.68 7.86
CA MET A 22 -2.06 -6.79 7.29
C MET A 22 -2.95 -5.57 7.58
N ALA A 23 -2.82 -4.97 8.77
CA ALA A 23 -3.55 -3.75 9.11
C ALA A 23 -3.10 -2.55 8.26
N ASP A 24 -1.79 -2.42 8.02
CA ASP A 24 -1.20 -1.38 7.17
C ASP A 24 -1.61 -1.58 5.70
N TYR A 25 -1.61 -2.83 5.21
CA TYR A 25 -2.11 -3.19 3.88
C TYR A 25 -3.59 -2.76 3.66
N ASN A 26 -4.48 -3.10 4.60
CA ASN A 26 -5.90 -2.76 4.47
C ASN A 26 -6.16 -1.25 4.57
N LYS A 27 -5.36 -0.52 5.37
CA LYS A 27 -5.42 0.95 5.42
C LYS A 27 -4.94 1.56 4.10
N GLY A 28 -3.84 1.04 3.54
CA GLY A 28 -3.35 1.43 2.23
C GLY A 28 -4.40 1.26 1.13
N TYR A 29 -5.07 0.11 1.12
CA TYR A 29 -6.21 -0.15 0.22
C TYR A 29 -7.33 0.89 0.41
N LYS A 30 -7.72 1.18 1.65
CA LYS A 30 -8.77 2.16 1.97
C LYS A 30 -8.40 3.56 1.49
N TYR A 31 -7.15 3.99 1.69
CA TYR A 31 -6.68 5.29 1.22
C TYR A 31 -6.62 5.36 -0.31
N PHE A 32 -6.09 4.32 -0.96
CA PHE A 32 -6.07 4.20 -2.41
C PHE A 32 -7.48 4.29 -2.98
N ASN A 33 -8.43 3.52 -2.43
CA ASN A 33 -9.81 3.57 -2.89
C ASN A 33 -10.43 4.96 -2.70
N ARG A 34 -10.27 5.56 -1.51
CA ARG A 34 -10.89 6.84 -1.18
C ARG A 34 -10.40 7.98 -2.06
N TYR A 35 -9.09 8.02 -2.35
CA TYR A 35 -8.47 9.17 -3.02
C TYR A 35 -8.18 8.94 -4.50
N VAL A 36 -8.02 7.70 -4.95
CA VAL A 36 -7.68 7.36 -6.35
C VAL A 36 -8.84 6.62 -7.01
N LYS A 37 -9.13 5.36 -6.63
CA LYS A 37 -10.12 4.51 -7.33
C LYS A 37 -11.50 5.15 -7.41
N ASN A 38 -12.05 5.63 -6.29
CA ASN A 38 -13.41 6.18 -6.24
C ASN A 38 -13.53 7.53 -6.98
N LYS A 39 -12.40 8.18 -7.31
CA LYS A 39 -12.38 9.46 -8.01
C LYS A 39 -12.09 9.33 -9.50
N THR A 40 -11.45 8.24 -9.91
CA THR A 40 -10.89 8.08 -11.26
C THR A 40 -11.26 6.77 -11.93
N GLY A 41 -11.79 5.80 -11.19
CA GLY A 41 -11.98 4.43 -11.65
C GLY A 41 -10.68 3.61 -11.73
N LEU A 42 -9.51 4.23 -11.52
CA LEU A 42 -8.23 3.55 -11.67
C LEU A 42 -8.03 2.48 -10.58
N LYS A 43 -7.96 1.22 -11.02
CA LYS A 43 -7.65 0.08 -10.14
C LYS A 43 -6.16 0.06 -9.82
N SER A 44 -5.80 -0.47 -8.65
CA SER A 44 -4.39 -0.55 -8.19
C SER A 44 -3.52 -1.42 -9.11
N ILE A 45 -4.04 -2.55 -9.60
CA ILE A 45 -3.35 -3.39 -10.59
C ILE A 45 -3.13 -2.61 -11.89
N ALA A 46 -4.17 -1.96 -12.40
CA ALA A 46 -4.06 -1.14 -13.61
C ALA A 46 -3.05 0.01 -13.46
N LEU A 47 -2.90 0.58 -12.26
CA LEU A 47 -1.85 1.57 -11.97
C LEU A 47 -0.45 0.95 -12.04
N ILE A 48 -0.25 -0.22 -11.43
CA ILE A 48 1.04 -0.93 -11.46
C ILE A 48 1.42 -1.28 -12.91
N ASP A 49 0.47 -1.80 -13.67
CA ASP A 49 0.65 -2.18 -15.07
C ASP A 49 0.93 -0.95 -15.96
N LYS A 50 0.13 0.11 -15.82
CA LYS A 50 0.28 1.36 -16.57
C LYS A 50 1.65 2.02 -16.36
N LEU A 51 2.21 1.86 -15.17
CA LEU A 51 3.50 2.45 -14.79
C LEU A 51 4.67 1.46 -14.94
N HIS A 52 4.42 0.26 -15.45
CA HIS A 52 5.41 -0.80 -15.63
C HIS A 52 6.25 -1.09 -14.38
N ILE A 53 5.63 -1.02 -13.19
CA ILE A 53 6.32 -1.26 -11.91
C ILE A 53 6.41 -2.77 -11.70
N LYS A 54 7.60 -3.36 -11.88
CA LYS A 54 7.82 -4.81 -11.81
C LYS A 54 8.49 -5.27 -10.52
N THR A 55 9.14 -4.37 -9.79
CA THR A 55 9.94 -4.71 -8.60
C THR A 55 9.64 -3.80 -7.42
N ALA A 56 9.87 -4.31 -6.20
CA ALA A 56 9.74 -3.52 -4.98
C ALA A 56 10.62 -2.27 -5.00
N ALA A 57 11.85 -2.37 -5.51
CA ALA A 57 12.77 -1.25 -5.62
C ALA A 57 12.26 -0.15 -6.57
N GLN A 58 11.63 -0.53 -7.68
CA GLN A 58 10.99 0.43 -8.58
C GLN A 58 9.79 1.12 -7.91
N LEU A 59 8.98 0.37 -7.17
CA LEU A 59 7.88 0.94 -6.40
C LEU A 59 8.39 1.94 -5.36
N ASP A 60 9.42 1.59 -4.61
CA ASP A 60 10.02 2.45 -3.58
C ASP A 60 10.54 3.75 -4.18
N LYS A 61 11.27 3.66 -5.29
CA LYS A 61 11.76 4.83 -6.03
C LYS A 61 10.62 5.72 -6.54
N MET A 62 9.47 5.16 -6.90
CA MET A 62 8.30 5.92 -7.32
C MET A 62 7.60 6.62 -6.14
N LEU A 63 7.66 6.01 -4.94
CA LEU A 63 7.07 6.52 -3.70
C LEU A 63 8.01 7.45 -2.91
N ASP A 64 9.29 7.50 -3.27
CA ASP A 64 10.26 8.43 -2.72
C ASP A 64 9.87 9.89 -2.92
N ASN A 65 10.44 10.75 -2.08
CA ASN A 65 10.19 12.19 -2.08
C ASN A 65 8.68 12.53 -2.12
N LYS A 66 7.90 11.93 -1.21
CA LYS A 66 6.43 12.06 -1.16
C LYS A 66 5.76 11.64 -2.47
N ALA A 67 6.15 10.49 -3.00
CA ALA A 67 5.63 9.92 -4.24
C ALA A 67 5.77 10.83 -5.47
N ALA A 68 6.78 11.68 -5.51
CA ALA A 68 6.98 12.62 -6.62
C ALA A 68 7.10 11.90 -7.97
N GLY A 69 7.82 10.76 -8.01
CA GLY A 69 7.97 9.94 -9.21
C GLY A 69 6.63 9.39 -9.71
N LEU A 70 5.84 8.81 -8.80
CA LEU A 70 4.51 8.29 -9.10
C LEU A 70 3.55 9.38 -9.60
N ILE A 71 3.53 10.54 -8.93
CA ILE A 71 2.69 11.68 -9.30
C ILE A 71 3.06 12.20 -10.69
N ALA A 72 4.37 12.36 -10.97
CA ALA A 72 4.85 12.84 -12.26
C ALA A 72 4.49 11.86 -13.38
N ALA A 73 4.63 10.55 -13.15
CA ALA A 73 4.29 9.53 -14.13
C ALA A 73 2.78 9.51 -14.44
N LEU A 74 1.92 9.65 -13.42
CA LEU A 74 0.47 9.74 -13.60
C LEU A 74 0.07 11.00 -14.38
N LYS A 75 0.69 12.15 -14.09
CA LYS A 75 0.46 13.39 -14.85
C LYS A 75 0.87 13.26 -16.32
N LYS A 76 2.04 12.68 -16.58
CA LYS A 76 2.51 12.40 -17.96
C LYS A 76 1.56 11.47 -18.71
N ALA A 77 0.88 10.58 -18.00
CA ALA A 77 -0.08 9.65 -18.57
C ALA A 77 -1.53 10.20 -18.64
N GLY A 78 -1.72 11.51 -18.41
CA GLY A 78 -3.02 12.19 -18.46
C GLY A 78 -3.92 11.97 -17.24
N ASP A 79 -3.47 11.25 -16.21
CA ASP A 79 -4.27 10.91 -15.03
C ASP A 79 -4.07 11.91 -13.88
N GLU A 80 -4.35 13.19 -14.14
CA GLU A 80 -4.14 14.27 -13.15
C GLU A 80 -4.92 14.04 -11.86
N LYS A 81 -6.17 13.54 -11.96
CA LYS A 81 -7.00 13.22 -10.78
C LYS A 81 -6.39 12.12 -9.92
N SER A 82 -5.75 11.12 -10.53
CA SER A 82 -5.06 10.05 -9.79
C SER A 82 -3.81 10.61 -9.13
N ALA A 83 -3.07 11.46 -9.84
CA ALA A 83 -1.89 12.14 -9.32
C ALA A 83 -2.22 13.00 -8.08
N GLU A 84 -3.34 13.73 -8.10
CA GLU A 84 -3.84 14.46 -6.93
C GLU A 84 -4.22 13.53 -5.76
N GLY A 85 -4.86 12.40 -6.07
CA GLY A 85 -5.20 11.37 -5.09
C GLY A 85 -3.95 10.85 -4.37
N ILE A 86 -2.92 10.50 -5.13
CA ILE A 86 -1.62 10.09 -4.61
C ILE A 86 -0.96 11.22 -3.82
N ALA A 87 -1.00 12.46 -4.30
CA ALA A 87 -0.46 13.62 -3.59
C ALA A 87 -1.12 13.81 -2.21
N LYS A 88 -2.44 13.60 -2.10
CA LYS A 88 -3.17 13.65 -0.81
C LYS A 88 -2.71 12.56 0.16
N ILE A 89 -2.42 11.37 -0.35
CA ILE A 89 -1.87 10.26 0.47
C ILE A 89 -0.45 10.60 0.92
N ALA A 90 0.38 11.08 -0.01
CA ALA A 90 1.80 11.36 0.22
C ALA A 90 2.08 12.54 1.17
N LYS A 91 1.08 13.37 1.50
CA LYS A 91 1.19 14.38 2.58
C LYS A 91 1.53 13.76 3.94
N SER A 92 1.18 12.50 4.17
CA SER A 92 1.46 11.80 5.44
C SER A 92 2.40 10.63 5.21
N LYS A 93 3.54 10.64 5.92
CA LYS A 93 4.52 9.53 5.88
C LYS A 93 3.88 8.17 6.22
N LYS A 94 2.96 8.16 7.19
CA LYS A 94 2.23 6.93 7.58
C LYS A 94 1.32 6.43 6.47
N LYS A 95 0.49 7.30 5.89
CA LYS A 95 -0.41 6.91 4.79
C LYS A 95 0.38 6.47 3.55
N LEU A 96 1.54 7.07 3.31
CA LEU A 96 2.44 6.69 2.23
C LEU A 96 3.06 5.31 2.46
N LYS A 97 3.48 4.99 3.70
CA LYS A 97 3.91 3.63 4.07
C LYS A 97 2.77 2.62 3.89
N ASP A 98 1.57 2.94 4.36
CA ASP A 98 0.41 2.06 4.21
C ASP A 98 0.10 1.80 2.72
N LEU A 99 0.18 2.84 1.88
CA LEU A 99 0.03 2.73 0.43
C LEU A 99 1.11 1.83 -0.20
N ARG A 100 2.37 1.99 0.22
CA ARG A 100 3.48 1.13 -0.21
C ARG A 100 3.20 -0.33 0.11
N ASP A 101 2.85 -0.62 1.36
CA ASP A 101 2.59 -1.99 1.83
C ASP A 101 1.41 -2.62 1.06
N PHE A 102 0.40 -1.80 0.73
CA PHE A 102 -0.70 -2.20 -0.14
C PHE A 102 -0.26 -2.53 -1.58
N LEU A 103 0.43 -1.60 -2.26
CA LEU A 103 0.86 -1.80 -3.65
C LEU A 103 1.84 -2.96 -3.76
N LEU A 104 2.80 -3.06 -2.83
CA LEU A 104 3.74 -4.17 -2.75
C LEU A 104 3.02 -5.50 -2.49
N GLY A 105 2.01 -5.50 -1.62
CA GLY A 105 1.18 -6.68 -1.38
C GLY A 105 0.50 -7.16 -2.67
N ILE A 106 -0.08 -6.26 -3.46
CA ILE A 106 -0.70 -6.60 -4.74
C ILE A 106 0.31 -7.12 -5.76
N MET A 107 1.50 -6.50 -5.85
CA MET A 107 2.57 -6.99 -6.71
C MET A 107 3.01 -8.42 -6.35
N ASN A 108 2.97 -8.77 -5.06
CA ASN A 108 3.26 -10.10 -4.56
C ASN A 108 2.05 -11.06 -4.61
N GLY A 109 0.97 -10.68 -5.28
CA GLY A 109 -0.22 -11.52 -5.47
C GLY A 109 -1.24 -11.49 -4.33
N LYS A 110 -1.07 -10.67 -3.28
CA LYS A 110 -2.14 -10.47 -2.29
C LYS A 110 -3.30 -9.73 -2.93
N ARG A 111 -4.48 -10.33 -2.89
CA ARG A 111 -5.73 -9.67 -3.29
C ARG A 111 -6.37 -9.04 -2.04
N PRO A 112 -6.73 -7.75 -2.05
CA PRO A 112 -7.44 -7.16 -0.92
C PRO A 112 -8.83 -7.79 -0.82
N ALA A 113 -9.28 -8.04 0.41
CA ALA A 113 -10.65 -8.46 0.66
C ALA A 113 -11.60 -7.37 0.12
N GLY A 114 -12.48 -7.73 -0.83
CA GLY A 114 -13.38 -6.80 -1.53
C GLY A 114 -12.96 -6.40 -2.95
N CYS A 115 -11.94 -7.04 -3.53
CA CYS A 115 -11.81 -7.15 -4.98
C CYS A 115 -12.73 -8.27 -5.50
N SER A 116 -14.01 -7.96 -5.70
CA SER A 116 -14.94 -8.73 -6.54
C SER A 116 -14.94 -8.18 -7.97
#